data_AF-A0A3G7Y912-F1
#
_entry.id   AF-A0A3G7Y912-F1
#
_cell.length_a   1.000
_cell.length_b   1.000
_cell.length_c   1.000
_cell.angle_alpha   90.00
_cell.angle_beta   90.00
_cell.angle_gamma   90.00
#
_symmetry.space_group_name_H-M   'P 1'
#
loop_
_entity.id
_entity.type
_entity.pdbx_description
1 polymer ?
#
loop_
_entity_poly.entity_id
_entity_poly.type
_entity_poly.pdbx_seq_one_letter_code
_entity_poly.pdbx_strand_id
1 'polypeptide(L)' 'MNSQVLDYLSRQVWDDEVAQNNQMFYEADRLDAQAYKIIEHYSGDAMTWARFTEAKKLADAQRTAAYREWMRIHRTRKD' A
#
# COMPACT_ATOMS: atom_id res chain seq x y z
N MET A 1 8.26 27.25 26.39
CA MET A 1 9.18 26.43 25.57
C MET A 1 8.62 25.04 25.19
N ASN A 2 7.36 24.70 25.49
CA ASN A 2 6.80 23.37 25.16
C ASN A 2 6.09 23.28 23.78
N SER A 3 5.58 24.40 23.24
CA SER A 3 4.80 24.37 21.99
C SER A 3 5.62 23.97 20.75
N GLN A 4 6.90 24.34 20.70
CA GLN A 4 7.80 23.97 19.59
C GLN A 4 8.14 22.48 19.59
N VAL A 5 8.27 21.87 20.78
CA VAL A 5 8.54 20.43 20.91
C VAL A 5 7.30 19.63 20.50
N LEU A 6 6.11 20.07 20.89
CA LEU A 6 4.84 19.42 20.52
C LEU A 6 4.58 19.48 19.00
N ASP A 7 4.87 20.62 18.37
CA ASP A 7 4.73 20.81 16.91
C ASP A 7 5.76 19.98 16.11
N TYR A 8 6.98 19.85 16.62
CA TYR A 8 7.99 18.97 16.03
C TYR A 8 7.56 17.50 16.09
N LEU A 9 7.05 17.05 17.26
CA LEU A 9 6.61 15.67 17.44
C LEU A 9 5.38 15.34 16.58
N SER A 10 4.41 16.25 16.46
CA SER A 10 3.24 16.04 15.59
C SER A 10 3.64 15.91 14.12
N ARG A 11 4.61 16.72 13.67
CA ARG A 11 5.16 16.65 12.32
C ARG A 11 5.92 15.34 12.06
N GLN A 12 6.74 14.90 13.01
CA GLN A 12 7.48 13.65 12.91
C GLN A 12 6.52 12.44 12.83
N VAL A 13 5.48 12.41 13.67
CA VAL A 13 4.45 11.35 13.63
C VAL A 13 3.78 11.31 12.26
N TRP A 14 3.44 12.46 11.69
CA TRP A 14 2.83 12.53 10.36
C TRP A 14 3.77 12.03 9.27
N ASP A 15 5.05 12.43 9.30
CA ASP A 15 6.06 11.96 8.33
C ASP A 15 6.24 10.43 8.42
N ASP A 16 6.24 9.87 9.63
CA ASP A 16 6.32 8.42 9.86
C ASP A 16 5.08 7.69 9.34
N GLU A 17 3.87 8.22 9.55
CA GLU A 17 2.61 7.67 9.00
C GLU A 17 2.63 7.67 7.46
N VAL A 18 3.11 8.76 6.84
CA VAL A 18 3.25 8.86 5.38
C VAL A 18 4.27 7.86 4.85
N ALA A 19 5.41 7.70 5.53
CA ALA A 19 6.43 6.73 5.14
C ALA A 19 5.89 5.29 5.20
N GLN A 20 5.14 4.95 6.25
CA GLN A 20 4.48 3.65 6.37
C GLN A 20 3.46 3.43 5.25
N ASN A 21 2.62 4.42 4.96
CA ASN A 21 1.65 4.35 3.87
C ASN A 21 2.33 4.16 2.49
N ASN A 22 3.46 4.84 2.25
CA ASN A 22 4.24 4.63 1.02
C ASN A 22 4.77 3.19 0.92
N GLN A 23 5.22 2.61 2.04
CA GLN A 23 5.63 1.20 2.07
C GLN A 23 4.47 0.25 1.72
N MET A 24 3.24 0.58 2.14
CA MET A 24 2.05 -0.21 1.79
C MET A 24 1.77 -0.20 0.28
N PHE A 25 1.89 0.96 -0.38
CA PHE A 25 1.76 1.06 -1.84
C PHE A 25 2.87 0.30 -2.57
N TYR A 26 4.11 0.40 -2.08
CA TYR A 26 5.23 -0.34 -2.63
C TYR A 26 5.00 -1.86 -2.57
N GLU A 27 4.49 -2.37 -1.44
CA GLU A 27 4.17 -3.80 -1.32
C GLU A 27 3.03 -4.20 -2.26
N ALA A 28 2.03 -3.34 -2.48
CA ALA A 28 0.99 -3.59 -3.47
C ALA A 28 1.57 -3.71 -4.89
N ASP A 29 2.47 -2.81 -5.28
CA ASP A 29 3.15 -2.85 -6.59
C ASP A 29 4.02 -4.10 -6.73
N ARG A 30 4.70 -4.51 -5.66
CA ARG A 30 5.49 -5.74 -5.63
C ARG A 30 4.63 -6.99 -5.81
N LEU A 31 3.49 -7.08 -5.11
CA LEU A 31 2.54 -8.19 -5.26
C LEU A 31 1.95 -8.23 -6.68
N ASP A 32 1.67 -7.06 -7.25
CA ASP A 32 1.17 -6.96 -8.63
C ASP A 32 2.20 -7.47 -9.64
N ALA A 33 3.46 -7.04 -9.51
CA ALA A 33 4.56 -7.53 -10.33
C ALA A 33 4.75 -9.05 -10.19
N GLN A 34 4.59 -9.60 -8.97
CA GLN A 34 4.62 -11.05 -8.75
C GLN A 34 3.46 -11.78 -9.44
N ALA A 35 2.26 -11.19 -9.46
CA ALA A 35 1.13 -11.76 -10.19
C ALA A 35 1.49 -11.90 -11.67
N TYR A 36 2.04 -10.87 -12.30
CA TYR A 36 2.42 -10.94 -13.72
C TYR A 36 3.50 -11.98 -14.03
N LYS A 37 4.41 -12.27 -13.09
CA LYS A 37 5.39 -13.36 -13.25
C LYS A 37 4.72 -14.74 -13.35
N ILE A 38 3.54 -14.95 -12.75
CA ILE A 38 2.80 -16.22 -12.83
C ILE A 38 2.40 -16.53 -14.28
N ILE A 39 2.11 -15.50 -15.08
CA ILE A 39 1.65 -15.64 -16.47
C ILE A 39 2.72 -15.29 -17.51
N GLU A 40 3.97 -15.11 -17.09
CA GLU A 40 5.07 -14.71 -17.99
C GLU A 40 5.25 -15.66 -19.19
N HIS A 41 5.00 -16.95 -18.98
CA HIS A 41 5.02 -17.98 -20.03
C HIS A 41 3.69 -18.74 -20.12
N TYR A 42 2.58 -18.03 -19.93
CA TYR A 42 1.25 -18.63 -19.86
C TYR A 42 0.87 -19.37 -21.15
N SER A 43 0.56 -20.67 -21.02
CA SER A 43 0.19 -21.55 -22.13
C SER A 43 -1.32 -21.77 -22.29
N GLY A 44 -2.16 -21.05 -21.54
CA GLY A 44 -3.62 -21.16 -21.63
C GLY A 44 -4.29 -22.12 -20.63
N ASP A 45 -3.57 -22.60 -19.60
CA ASP A 45 -4.14 -23.51 -18.61
C ASP A 45 -4.95 -22.80 -17.50
N ALA A 46 -6.11 -23.33 -17.16
CA ALA A 46 -7.01 -22.69 -16.20
C ALA A 46 -6.41 -22.53 -14.78
N MET A 47 -5.46 -23.40 -14.39
CA MET A 47 -4.86 -23.38 -13.05
C MET A 47 -3.90 -22.19 -12.89
N THR A 48 -3.05 -21.90 -13.87
CA THR A 48 -2.16 -20.74 -13.86
C THR A 48 -2.95 -19.45 -13.89
N TRP A 49 -4.04 -19.39 -14.65
CA TRP A 49 -4.95 -18.25 -14.63
C TRP A 49 -5.59 -18.04 -13.26
N ALA A 50 -6.07 -19.11 -12.60
CA ALA A 50 -6.62 -19.02 -11.26
C ALA A 50 -5.59 -18.41 -10.27
N ARG A 51 -4.36 -18.93 -10.26
CA ARG A 51 -3.26 -18.42 -9.41
C ARG A 51 -2.94 -16.95 -9.68
N PHE A 52 -2.92 -16.54 -10.95
CA PHE A 52 -2.75 -15.15 -11.33
C PHE A 52 -3.86 -14.26 -10.75
N THR A 53 -5.12 -14.66 -10.92
CA THR A 53 -6.25 -13.86 -10.43
C THR A 53 -6.28 -13.77 -8.91
N GLU A 54 -5.86 -14.82 -8.20
CA GLU A 54 -5.70 -14.78 -6.74
C GLU A 54 -4.57 -13.82 -6.32
N ALA A 55 -3.42 -13.89 -6.99
CA ALA A 55 -2.31 -12.96 -6.73
C ALA A 55 -2.70 -11.50 -6.99
N LYS A 56 -3.46 -11.23 -8.08
CA LYS A 56 -4.02 -9.90 -8.36
C LYS A 56 -4.95 -9.41 -7.26
N LYS A 57 -5.84 -10.27 -6.74
CA LYS A 57 -6.72 -9.92 -5.62
C LYS A 57 -5.95 -9.51 -4.38
N LEU A 58 -4.83 -10.17 -4.08
CA LEU A 58 -3.97 -9.80 -2.95
C LEU A 58 -3.31 -8.44 -3.15
N ALA A 59 -2.77 -8.16 -4.34
CA ALA A 59 -2.21 -6.85 -4.68
C ALA A 59 -3.26 -5.73 -4.57
N ASP A 60 -4.47 -5.97 -5.09
CA ASP A 60 -5.57 -5.00 -5.07
C ASP A 60 -6.08 -4.75 -3.63
N ALA A 61 -6.13 -5.79 -2.80
CA ALA A 61 -6.47 -5.67 -1.38
C ALA A 61 -5.43 -4.82 -0.63
N GLN A 62 -4.14 -5.04 -0.87
CA GLN A 62 -3.05 -4.25 -0.30
C GLN A 62 -3.13 -2.78 -0.74
N ARG A 63 -3.41 -2.54 -2.03
CA ARG A 63 -3.58 -1.17 -2.56
C ARG A 63 -4.78 -0.47 -1.95
N THR A 64 -5.89 -1.19 -1.74
CA THR A 64 -7.09 -0.67 -1.09
C THR A 64 -6.82 -0.31 0.37
N ALA A 65 -6.06 -1.12 1.10
CA ALA A 65 -5.65 -0.82 2.46
C ALA A 65 -4.79 0.45 2.53
N ALA A 66 -3.79 0.57 1.64
CA ALA A 66 -2.95 1.77 1.53
C ALA A 66 -3.81 3.02 1.23
N TYR A 67 -4.75 2.93 0.29
CA TYR A 67 -5.63 4.06 -0.02
C TYR A 67 -6.50 4.50 1.17
N ARG A 68 -7.04 3.55 1.94
CA ARG A 68 -7.82 3.85 3.15
C ARG A 68 -6.97 4.55 4.20
N GLU A 69 -5.72 4.11 4.37
CA GLU A 69 -4.79 4.69 5.31
C GLU A 69 -4.36 6.10 4.90
N TRP A 70 -4.06 6.30 3.62
CA TRP A 70 -3.83 7.63 3.05
C TRP A 70 -4.96 8.61 3.35
N MET A 71 -6.22 8.16 3.17
CA MET A 71 -7.39 8.96 3.48
C MET A 71 -7.51 9.29 4.98
N ARG A 72 -7.09 8.39 5.88
CA ARG A 72 -7.03 8.64 7.33
C ARG A 72 -6.01 9.73 7.64
N ILE A 73 -4.78 9.60 7.15
CA ILE A 73 -3.66 10.56 7.34
C ILE A 73 -4.02 11.96 6.80
N HIS A 74 -4.80 12.03 5.73
CA HIS A 74 -5.23 13.31 5.15
C HIS A 74 -6.36 13.99 5.91
N ARG A 75 -7.24 13.21 6.56
CA ARG A 75 -8.32 13.76 7.38
C ARG A 75 -7.78 14.36 8.67
N THR A 76 -6.83 13.69 9.33
CA THR A 76 -6.19 14.19 10.56
C THR A 76 -5.41 15.49 10.37
N ARG A 77 -5.11 15.88 9.12
CA ARG A 77 -4.42 17.13 8.78
C ARG A 77 -5.36 18.29 8.45
N LYS A 78 -6.66 18.03 8.29
CA LYS A 78 -7.68 19.03 7.94
C LYS A 78 -8.43 19.58 9.15
N ASP A 79 -8.30 18.92 10.30
CA ASP A 79 -8.87 19.29 11.59
C ASP A 79 -7.81 20.02 12.44
#